data_AF-A0A497C4I2-F1
#
_entry.id   AF-A0A497C4I2-F1
#
_cell.length_a   1.000
_cell.length_b   1.000
_cell.length_c   1.000
_cell.angle_alpha   90.00
_cell.angle_beta   90.00
_cell.angle_gamma   90.00
#
_symmetry.space_group_name_H-M   'P 1'
#
loop_
_entity.id
_entity.type
_entity.pdbx_description
1 polymer ?
#
loop_
_entity_poly.entity_id
_entity_poly.type
_entity_poly.pdbx_seq_one_letter_code
_entity_poly.pdbx_strand_id
1 'polypeptide(L)'
;MAEEKNVKTKEWKRLVDEFQKKSDRAVAILGTTYLNTHLSRLLECFIIDDEKISKMLLGEENPLGSFEARIKAAYGFGLISRTEYHDLVLIWHIRNRFIRDMGEGSFMEMDIQNLCKRLKIPDEVILQEEEPSPRRLFVFGTAILAQQLMYRANQANDEKRTLRDNFILVNID
;
A
#
# COMPACT_ATOMS: atom_id res chain seq x y z
N MET A 1 17.30 8.06 15.35
CA MET A 1 17.63 7.35 14.09
C MET A 1 17.95 5.87 14.27
N ALA A 2 18.84 5.47 15.21
CA ALA A 2 19.16 4.05 15.44
C ALA A 2 18.01 3.26 16.12
N GLU A 3 17.31 3.85 17.09
CA GLU A 3 16.15 3.23 17.76
C GLU A 3 14.96 3.04 16.81
N GLU A 4 14.69 4.01 15.95
CA GLU A 4 13.59 3.97 14.98
C GLU A 4 13.81 2.91 13.87
N LYS A 5 15.07 2.74 13.43
CA LYS A 5 15.47 1.62 12.56
C LYS A 5 15.26 0.27 13.26
N ASN A 6 15.53 0.19 14.56
CA ASN A 6 15.43 -1.04 15.35
C ASN A 6 13.96 -1.46 15.60
N VAL A 7 13.08 -0.49 15.83
CA VAL A 7 11.62 -0.72 15.96
C VAL A 7 11.02 -1.21 14.64
N LYS A 8 11.31 -0.55 13.52
CA LYS A 8 10.80 -0.95 12.19
C LYS A 8 11.27 -2.35 11.76
N THR A 9 12.52 -2.70 12.07
CA THR A 9 13.06 -4.05 11.82
C THR A 9 12.38 -5.13 12.66
N LYS A 10 11.95 -4.78 13.88
CA LYS A 10 11.27 -5.68 14.82
C LYS A 10 9.81 -5.92 14.44
N GLU A 11 9.10 -4.88 13.99
CA GLU A 11 7.73 -5.01 13.47
C GLU A 11 7.68 -5.83 12.18
N TRP A 12 8.64 -5.63 11.28
CA TRP A 12 8.78 -6.43 10.06
C TRP A 12 8.98 -7.91 10.37
N LYS A 13 9.95 -8.26 11.22
CA LYS A 13 10.19 -9.66 11.62
C LYS A 13 8.95 -10.29 12.24
N ARG A 14 8.26 -9.57 13.12
CA ARG A 14 7.02 -10.04 13.75
C ARG A 14 5.91 -10.30 12.72
N LEU A 15 5.78 -9.45 11.71
CA LEU A 15 4.78 -9.59 10.65
C LEU A 15 5.08 -10.81 9.76
N VAL A 16 6.36 -11.02 9.40
CA VAL A 16 6.80 -12.23 8.67
C VAL A 16 6.52 -13.50 9.49
N ASP A 17 6.86 -13.51 10.78
CA ASP A 17 6.65 -14.65 11.66
C ASP A 17 5.15 -14.96 11.87
N GLU A 18 4.32 -13.92 12.00
CA GLU A 18 2.87 -14.09 12.04
C GLU A 18 2.32 -14.62 10.71
N PHE A 19 2.86 -14.16 9.59
CA PHE A 19 2.41 -14.59 8.27
C PHE A 19 2.77 -16.04 8.00
N GLN A 20 3.92 -16.54 8.45
CA GLN A 20 4.29 -17.94 8.27
C GLN A 20 3.28 -18.92 8.88
N LYS A 21 2.65 -18.56 10.00
CA LYS A 21 1.71 -19.43 10.74
C LYS A 21 0.27 -19.36 10.23
N LYS A 22 -0.01 -18.50 9.25
CA LYS A 22 -1.36 -18.25 8.72
C LYS A 22 -1.59 -18.98 7.39
N SER A 23 -2.87 -19.15 7.02
CA SER A 23 -3.24 -19.63 5.69
C SER A 23 -2.90 -18.61 4.60
N ASP A 24 -2.76 -19.07 3.37
CA ASP A 24 -2.46 -18.21 2.21
C ASP A 24 -3.49 -17.08 2.05
N ARG A 25 -4.79 -17.40 2.18
CA ARG A 25 -5.88 -16.41 2.19
C ARG A 25 -5.74 -15.38 3.30
N ALA A 26 -5.41 -15.81 4.52
CA ALA A 26 -5.22 -14.88 5.63
C ALA A 26 -4.03 -13.94 5.37
N VAL A 27 -2.93 -14.45 4.82
CA VAL A 27 -1.76 -13.64 4.43
C VAL A 27 -2.13 -12.62 3.35
N ALA A 28 -2.86 -13.02 2.30
CA ALA A 28 -3.26 -12.14 1.21
C ALA A 28 -4.16 -10.99 1.68
N ILE A 29 -5.13 -11.30 2.56
CA ILE A 29 -6.05 -10.31 3.14
C ILE A 29 -5.29 -9.36 4.07
N LEU A 30 -4.51 -9.88 5.01
CA LEU A 30 -3.79 -9.05 5.99
C LEU A 30 -2.73 -8.15 5.33
N GLY A 31 -1.97 -8.68 4.37
CA GLY A 31 -0.99 -7.88 3.62
C GLY A 31 -1.66 -6.70 2.89
N THR A 32 -2.80 -6.96 2.26
CA THR A 32 -3.58 -5.92 1.58
C THR A 32 -4.16 -4.89 2.54
N THR A 33 -4.73 -5.32 3.67
CA THR A 33 -5.23 -4.41 4.72
C THR A 33 -4.11 -3.50 5.22
N TYR A 34 -2.91 -4.04 5.43
CA TYR A 34 -1.76 -3.28 5.89
C TYR A 34 -1.34 -2.19 4.88
N LEU A 35 -1.24 -2.51 3.59
CA LEU A 35 -0.96 -1.53 2.55
C LEU A 35 -2.07 -0.47 2.43
N ASN A 36 -3.32 -0.89 2.59
CA ASN A 36 -4.46 0.02 2.54
C ASN A 36 -4.38 1.07 3.65
N THR A 37 -3.99 0.67 4.87
CA THR A 37 -3.74 1.60 5.99
C THR A 37 -2.64 2.60 5.66
N HIS A 38 -1.52 2.14 5.09
CA HIS A 38 -0.41 3.04 4.70
C HIS A 38 -0.78 4.00 3.58
N LEU A 39 -1.55 3.56 2.58
CA LEU A 39 -2.08 4.45 1.55
C LEU A 39 -3.04 5.49 2.14
N SER A 40 -3.89 5.11 3.09
CA SER A 40 -4.75 6.05 3.82
C SER A 40 -3.91 7.13 4.48
N ARG A 41 -2.86 6.72 5.18
CA ARG A 41 -1.98 7.64 5.89
C ARG A 41 -1.22 8.56 4.94
N LEU A 42 -0.74 8.03 3.81
CA LEU A 42 -0.10 8.84 2.76
C LEU A 42 -1.04 9.92 2.24
N LEU A 43 -2.28 9.56 1.91
CA LEU A 43 -3.26 10.52 1.41
C LEU A 43 -3.65 11.55 2.47
N GLU A 44 -3.81 11.13 3.73
CA GLU A 44 -4.06 12.03 4.86
C GLU A 44 -2.92 13.05 5.06
N CYS A 45 -1.67 12.62 4.90
CA CYS A 45 -0.51 13.52 4.97
C CYS A 45 -0.48 14.53 3.82
N PHE A 46 -1.07 14.20 2.66
CA PHE A 46 -1.09 15.06 1.48
C PHE A 46 -2.24 16.07 1.47
N ILE A 47 -3.45 15.69 1.87
CA ILE A 47 -4.63 16.56 1.83
C ILE A 47 -4.57 17.69 2.87
N ILE A 48 -5.50 18.64 2.78
CA ILE A 48 -5.60 19.73 3.76
C ILE A 48 -5.74 19.21 5.20
N ASP A 49 -5.24 19.99 6.15
CA ASP A 49 -5.30 19.66 7.58
C ASP A 49 -6.70 19.90 8.16
N ASP A 50 -7.65 19.07 7.73
CA ASP A 50 -9.04 19.07 8.20
C ASP A 50 -9.46 17.62 8.50
N GLU A 51 -9.55 17.30 9.79
CA GLU A 51 -9.86 15.94 10.27
C GLU A 51 -11.25 15.46 9.77
N LYS A 52 -12.22 16.36 9.67
CA LYS A 52 -13.58 16.02 9.23
C LYS A 52 -13.56 15.64 7.75
N ILE A 53 -12.91 16.46 6.92
CA ILE A 53 -12.77 16.17 5.49
C ILE A 53 -11.93 14.92 5.25
N SER A 54 -10.83 14.73 6.00
CA SER A 54 -10.02 13.52 5.96
C SER A 54 -10.88 12.27 6.20
N LYS A 55 -11.68 12.24 7.26
CA LYS A 55 -12.61 11.12 7.56
C LYS A 55 -13.66 10.93 6.47
N MET A 56 -14.26 12.01 5.97
CA MET A 56 -15.28 11.97 4.92
C MET A 56 -14.74 11.56 3.54
N LEU A 57 -13.44 11.65 3.30
CA LEU A 57 -12.81 11.17 2.07
C LEU A 57 -12.27 9.74 2.22
N LEU A 58 -11.56 9.48 3.32
CA LEU A 58 -10.75 8.27 3.50
C LEU A 58 -11.47 7.17 4.30
N GLY A 59 -12.60 7.43 4.94
CA GLY A 59 -13.37 6.39 5.64
C GLY A 59 -13.77 5.22 4.72
N GLU A 60 -13.98 4.02 5.26
CA GLU A 60 -14.16 2.79 4.45
C GLU A 60 -15.31 2.87 3.42
N GLU A 61 -16.42 3.52 3.78
CA GLU A 61 -17.60 3.72 2.93
C GLU A 61 -17.56 5.02 2.10
N ASN A 62 -16.43 5.73 2.11
CA ASN A 62 -16.26 7.04 1.45
C ASN A 62 -15.50 6.91 0.12
N PRO A 63 -15.42 7.99 -0.70
CA PRO A 63 -14.87 7.91 -2.06
C PRO A 63 -13.47 7.30 -2.19
N LEU A 64 -12.61 7.53 -1.19
CA LEU A 64 -11.25 6.96 -1.10
C LEU A 64 -11.15 5.93 0.03
N GLY A 65 -12.23 5.21 0.33
CA GLY A 65 -12.28 4.18 1.36
C GLY A 65 -11.71 2.83 0.93
N SER A 66 -11.88 2.48 -0.34
CA SER A 66 -11.42 1.19 -0.87
C SER A 66 -9.93 1.20 -1.21
N PHE A 67 -9.29 0.02 -1.10
CA PHE A 67 -7.88 -0.15 -1.45
C PHE A 67 -7.58 0.29 -2.89
N GLU A 68 -8.44 -0.10 -3.84
CA GLU A 68 -8.28 0.29 -5.26
C GLU A 68 -8.36 1.82 -5.45
N ALA A 69 -9.33 2.47 -4.81
CA ALA A 69 -9.50 3.92 -4.92
C ALA A 69 -8.27 4.66 -4.39
N ARG A 70 -7.71 4.22 -3.27
CA ARG A 70 -6.50 4.84 -2.70
C ARG A 70 -5.27 4.63 -3.58
N ILE A 71 -5.10 3.46 -4.18
CA ILE A 71 -4.00 3.20 -5.15
C ILE A 71 -4.10 4.19 -6.32
N LYS A 72 -5.29 4.33 -6.91
CA LYS A 72 -5.53 5.25 -8.04
C LYS A 72 -5.31 6.71 -7.65
N ALA A 73 -5.80 7.14 -6.49
CA ALA A 73 -5.62 8.50 -6.00
C ALA A 73 -4.14 8.81 -5.75
N ALA A 74 -3.42 7.94 -5.02
CA ALA A 74 -2.01 8.14 -4.73
C ALA A 74 -1.17 8.26 -6.01
N TYR A 75 -1.43 7.42 -7.02
CA TYR A 75 -0.73 7.51 -8.30
C TYR A 75 -1.14 8.74 -9.10
N GLY A 76 -2.44 9.04 -9.17
CA GLY A 76 -2.97 10.20 -9.89
C GLY A 76 -2.47 11.54 -9.34
N PHE A 77 -2.20 11.61 -8.03
CA PHE A 77 -1.59 12.77 -7.38
C PHE A 77 -0.06 12.78 -7.43
N GLY A 78 0.58 11.77 -8.03
CA GLY A 78 2.03 11.69 -8.14
C GLY A 78 2.76 11.32 -6.85
N LEU A 79 2.05 10.80 -5.84
CA LEU A 79 2.60 10.45 -4.52
C LEU A 79 3.33 9.10 -4.52
N ILE A 80 3.08 8.28 -5.54
CA ILE A 80 3.75 6.99 -5.72
C ILE A 80 4.27 6.85 -7.16
N SER A 81 5.33 6.08 -7.31
CA SER A 81 5.96 5.79 -8.60
C SER A 81 5.12 4.82 -9.46
N ARG A 82 5.46 4.75 -10.75
CA ARG A 82 4.87 3.76 -11.66
C ARG A 82 5.09 2.32 -11.21
N THR A 83 6.25 2.01 -10.64
CA THR A 83 6.58 0.67 -10.13
C THR A 83 5.75 0.34 -8.90
N GLU A 84 5.66 1.28 -7.95
CA GLU A 84 4.83 1.14 -6.74
C GLU A 84 3.35 0.92 -7.11
N TYR A 85 2.81 1.72 -8.04
CA TYR A 85 1.44 1.56 -8.54
C TYR A 85 1.20 0.20 -9.19
N HIS A 86 2.12 -0.24 -10.07
CA HIS A 86 2.03 -1.55 -10.74
C HIS A 86 1.94 -2.70 -9.74
N ASP A 87 2.83 -2.74 -8.75
CA ASP A 87 2.83 -3.81 -7.75
C ASP A 87 1.61 -3.76 -6.82
N LEU A 88 1.16 -2.56 -6.42
CA LEU A 88 -0.06 -2.39 -5.63
C LEU A 88 -1.31 -2.92 -6.36
N VAL A 89 -1.41 -2.66 -7.67
CA VAL A 89 -2.52 -3.18 -8.50
C VAL A 89 -2.45 -4.72 -8.60
N LEU A 90 -1.26 -5.30 -8.78
CA LEU A 90 -1.11 -6.76 -8.77
C LEU A 90 -1.50 -7.38 -7.43
N ILE A 91 -1.10 -6.77 -6.32
CA ILE A 91 -1.49 -7.21 -4.96
C ILE A 91 -3.01 -7.13 -4.78
N TRP A 92 -3.66 -6.06 -5.24
CA TRP A 92 -5.13 -5.96 -5.25
C TRP A 92 -5.78 -7.11 -6.03
N HIS A 93 -5.26 -7.44 -7.21
CA HIS A 93 -5.74 -8.58 -8.01
C HIS A 93 -5.55 -9.92 -7.29
N ILE A 94 -4.39 -10.14 -6.67
CA ILE A 94 -4.09 -11.35 -5.88
C ILE A 94 -5.11 -11.50 -4.75
N ARG A 95 -5.31 -10.47 -3.93
CA ARG A 95 -6.30 -10.49 -2.83
C ARG A 95 -7.72 -10.78 -3.31
N ASN A 96 -8.10 -10.25 -4.46
CA ASN A 96 -9.43 -10.48 -5.02
C ASN A 96 -9.64 -11.90 -5.56
N ARG A 97 -8.58 -12.66 -5.86
CA ARG A 97 -8.71 -14.11 -6.12
C ARG A 97 -9.11 -14.84 -4.84
N PHE A 98 -8.33 -14.64 -3.78
CA PHE A 98 -8.58 -15.22 -2.45
C PHE A 98 -9.95 -14.91 -1.81
N ILE A 99 -10.69 -13.92 -2.31
CA ILE A 99 -12.02 -13.55 -1.77
C ILE A 99 -13.18 -14.04 -2.64
N ARG A 100 -12.96 -14.15 -3.95
CA ARG A 100 -14.01 -14.65 -4.86
C ARG A 100 -14.12 -16.17 -4.80
N ASP A 101 -13.01 -16.85 -4.56
CA ASP A 101 -13.00 -18.30 -4.47
C ASP A 101 -13.51 -18.73 -3.09
N MET A 102 -14.57 -19.55 -3.09
CA MET A 102 -15.23 -20.05 -1.86
C MET A 102 -14.34 -21.04 -1.06
N GLY A 103 -13.18 -21.44 -1.60
CA GLY A 103 -12.22 -22.33 -0.95
C GLY A 103 -11.21 -21.61 -0.04
N GLU A 104 -10.26 -22.38 0.50
CA GLU A 104 -9.17 -21.83 1.32
C GLU A 104 -8.19 -20.95 0.52
N GLY A 105 -8.09 -21.17 -0.80
CA GLY A 105 -7.22 -20.46 -1.74
C GLY A 105 -5.72 -20.73 -1.49
N SER A 106 -4.91 -20.81 -2.55
CA SER A 106 -3.46 -20.98 -2.40
C SER A 106 -2.64 -20.08 -3.32
N PHE A 107 -1.49 -19.63 -2.81
CA PHE A 107 -0.47 -18.97 -3.62
C PHE A 107 0.12 -19.89 -4.71
N MET A 108 -0.11 -21.20 -4.64
CA MET A 108 0.29 -22.18 -5.64
C MET A 108 -0.76 -22.37 -6.76
N GLU A 109 -1.86 -21.63 -6.76
CA GLU A 109 -2.77 -21.61 -7.91
C GLU A 109 -2.15 -20.84 -9.08
N MET A 110 -2.23 -21.41 -10.28
CA MET A 110 -1.42 -20.96 -11.42
C MET A 110 -1.64 -19.48 -11.77
N ASP A 111 -2.86 -18.96 -11.64
CA ASP A 111 -3.15 -17.55 -11.89
C ASP A 111 -2.57 -16.63 -10.80
N ILE A 112 -2.64 -17.01 -9.52
CA ILE A 112 -2.01 -16.29 -8.40
C ILE A 112 -0.49 -16.33 -8.52
N GLN A 113 0.10 -17.49 -8.82
CA GLN A 113 1.55 -17.65 -9.06
C GLN A 113 2.04 -16.67 -10.13
N ASN A 114 1.34 -16.61 -11.25
CA ASN A 114 1.69 -15.74 -12.36
C ASN A 114 1.59 -14.25 -11.99
N LEU A 115 0.66 -13.87 -11.11
CA LEU A 115 0.59 -12.50 -10.59
C LEU A 115 1.76 -12.19 -9.65
N CYS A 116 2.11 -13.11 -8.75
CA CYS A 116 3.25 -12.95 -7.84
C CYS A 116 4.58 -12.77 -8.59
N LYS A 117 4.81 -13.56 -9.65
CA LYS A 117 6.02 -13.48 -10.50
C LYS A 117 6.14 -12.21 -11.33
N ARG A 118 5.11 -11.35 -11.36
CA ARG A 118 5.10 -10.07 -12.08
C ARG A 118 5.35 -8.87 -11.17
N LEU A 119 5.51 -9.10 -9.86
CA LEU A 119 5.84 -8.08 -8.88
C LEU A 119 7.30 -7.65 -9.11
N LYS A 120 7.53 -6.36 -9.31
CA LYS A 120 8.84 -5.82 -9.69
C LYS A 120 9.74 -5.51 -8.50
N ILE A 121 9.16 -5.01 -7.40
CA ILE A 121 9.91 -4.59 -6.22
C ILE A 121 10.65 -5.78 -5.56
N PRO A 122 10.04 -6.97 -5.41
CA PRO A 122 10.78 -8.14 -4.92
C PRO A 122 11.92 -8.54 -5.86
N ASP A 123 11.74 -8.46 -7.17
CA ASP A 123 12.76 -8.85 -8.17
C ASP A 123 14.01 -7.95 -8.09
N GLU A 124 13.85 -6.69 -7.71
CA GLU A 124 14.95 -5.74 -7.55
C GLU A 124 15.75 -5.94 -6.24
N VAL A 125 15.15 -6.59 -5.23
CA VAL A 125 15.68 -6.65 -3.85
C VAL A 125 16.10 -8.06 -3.43
N ILE A 126 15.49 -9.11 -3.99
CA ILE A 126 15.84 -10.49 -3.70
C ILE A 126 17.12 -10.86 -4.46
N LEU A 127 18.26 -10.57 -3.84
CA LEU A 127 19.55 -11.13 -4.23
C LEU A 127 19.68 -12.56 -3.67
N GLN A 128 19.76 -13.56 -4.56
CA GLN A 128 20.52 -14.85 -4.50
C GLN A 128 19.76 -16.17 -4.79
N GLU A 129 20.45 -16.98 -5.61
CA GLU A 129 20.52 -18.44 -5.89
C GLU A 129 19.26 -19.32 -6.05
N GLU A 130 18.12 -19.03 -5.42
CA GLU A 130 16.89 -19.84 -5.53
C GLU A 130 15.67 -19.01 -5.95
N GLU A 131 14.81 -19.56 -6.82
CA GLU A 131 13.55 -18.91 -7.17
C GLU A 131 12.64 -18.81 -5.91
N PRO A 132 12.30 -17.60 -5.44
CA PRO A 132 11.45 -17.44 -4.27
C PRO A 132 10.03 -17.95 -4.54
N SER A 133 9.41 -18.56 -3.52
CA SER A 133 8.03 -19.02 -3.66
C SER A 133 7.06 -17.85 -3.90
N PRO A 134 5.92 -18.06 -4.60
CA PRO A 134 4.92 -17.02 -4.86
C PRO A 134 4.43 -16.30 -3.59
N ARG A 135 4.20 -17.07 -2.52
CA ARG A 135 3.86 -16.53 -1.19
C ARG A 135 4.97 -15.62 -0.67
N ARG A 136 6.23 -16.03 -0.80
CA ARG A 136 7.39 -15.23 -0.37
C ARG A 136 7.46 -13.93 -1.16
N LEU A 137 7.30 -13.96 -2.48
CA LEU A 137 7.24 -12.76 -3.33
C LEU A 137 6.16 -11.79 -2.86
N PHE A 138 4.95 -12.29 -2.59
CA PHE A 138 3.85 -11.46 -2.08
C PHE A 138 4.18 -10.80 -0.74
N VAL A 139 4.72 -11.58 0.22
CA VAL A 139 5.04 -11.08 1.56
C VAL A 139 6.15 -10.03 1.50
N PHE A 140 7.23 -10.27 0.75
CA PHE A 140 8.31 -9.30 0.57
C PHE A 140 7.83 -8.04 -0.16
N GLY A 141 7.06 -8.19 -1.25
CA GLY A 141 6.52 -7.05 -2.00
C GLY A 141 5.65 -6.16 -1.13
N THR A 142 4.75 -6.75 -0.35
CA THR A 142 3.89 -6.03 0.60
C THR A 142 4.72 -5.27 1.64
N ALA A 143 5.80 -5.86 2.13
CA ALA A 143 6.66 -5.25 3.14
C ALA A 143 7.43 -4.04 2.65
N ILE A 144 8.03 -4.18 1.47
CA ILE A 144 8.84 -3.13 0.87
C ILE A 144 7.93 -1.97 0.47
N LEU A 145 6.76 -2.27 -0.12
CA LEU A 145 5.74 -1.26 -0.41
C LEU A 145 5.28 -0.54 0.85
N ALA A 146 5.02 -1.25 1.95
CA ALA A 146 4.63 -0.59 3.20
C ALA A 146 5.71 0.38 3.72
N GLN A 147 6.99 -0.02 3.63
CA GLN A 147 8.09 0.86 4.00
C GLN A 147 8.21 2.07 3.07
N GLN A 148 8.08 1.86 1.76
CA GLN A 148 8.08 2.94 0.77
C GLN A 148 6.92 3.91 1.00
N LEU A 149 5.69 3.41 1.18
CA LEU A 149 4.51 4.23 1.45
C LEU A 149 4.64 5.06 2.72
N MET A 150 5.21 4.47 3.79
CA MET A 150 5.50 5.22 5.01
C MET A 150 6.54 6.33 4.77
N TYR A 151 7.57 6.06 3.98
CA TYR A 151 8.53 7.09 3.59
C TYR A 151 7.86 8.19 2.75
N ARG A 152 7.03 7.83 1.76
CA ARG A 152 6.24 8.78 0.97
C ARG A 152 5.30 9.62 1.84
N ALA A 153 4.70 9.04 2.88
CA ALA A 153 3.80 9.77 3.77
C ALA A 153 4.54 10.88 4.54
N ASN A 154 5.78 10.62 4.93
CA ASN A 154 6.62 11.65 5.54
C ASN A 154 6.94 12.77 4.54
N GLN A 155 7.31 12.43 3.30
CA GLN A 155 7.53 13.43 2.23
C GLN A 155 6.26 14.23 1.93
N ALA A 156 5.10 13.57 1.91
CA ALA A 156 3.82 14.20 1.62
C ALA A 156 3.42 15.25 2.66
N ASN A 157 3.88 15.14 3.92
CA ASN A 157 3.66 16.20 4.92
C ASN A 157 4.37 17.51 4.53
N ASP A 158 5.55 17.42 3.90
CA ASP A 158 6.29 18.61 3.44
C ASP A 158 5.60 19.27 2.22
N GLU A 159 4.77 18.50 1.51
CA GLU A 159 3.98 18.92 0.34
C GLU A 159 2.49 19.07 0.65
N LYS A 160 2.10 19.09 1.93
CA LYS A 160 0.71 19.09 2.38
C LYS A 160 -0.06 20.25 1.74
N ARG A 161 -1.25 19.95 1.21
CA ARG A 161 -2.12 20.94 0.56
C ARG A 161 -2.64 21.95 1.59
N THR A 162 -2.74 23.20 1.15
CA THR A 162 -3.42 24.27 1.88
C THR A 162 -4.63 24.76 1.09
N LEU A 163 -5.60 25.37 1.79
CA LEU A 163 -6.71 26.06 1.14
C LEU A 163 -6.18 27.21 0.29
N ARG A 164 -6.84 27.46 -0.84
CA ARG A 164 -6.59 28.67 -1.62
C ARG A 164 -7.23 29.86 -0.91
N ASP A 165 -6.60 31.02 -1.06
CA ASP A 165 -7.20 32.27 -0.62
C ASP A 165 -8.54 32.53 -1.33
N ASN A 166 -9.41 33.30 -0.67
CA ASN A 166 -10.65 33.76 -1.29
C ASN A 166 -10.33 34.54 -2.57
N PHE A 167 -11.12 34.31 -3.61
CA PHE A 167 -10.98 35.04 -4.86
C PHE A 167 -11.31 36.53 -4.61
N ILE A 168 -10.30 37.39 -4.67
CA ILE A 168 -10.49 38.84 -4.65
C ILE A 168 -10.52 39.29 -6.10
N LEU A 169 -11.70 39.66 -6.59
CA LEU A 169 -11.78 40.52 -7.77
C LEU A 169 -11.06 41.81 -7.38
N VAL A 170 -9.90 42.07 -7.99
CA VAL A 170 -9.23 43.37 -7.91
C VAL A 170 -10.31 44.42 -8.15
N ASN A 171 -10.51 45.34 -7.20
CA ASN A 171 -11.33 46.52 -7.43
C ASN A 171 -10.74 47.20 -8.66
N ILE A 172 -11.41 47.07 -9.79
CA ILE A 172 -11.14 47.86 -10.97
C ILE A 172 -11.75 49.21 -10.63
N ASP A 173 -10.91 50.11 -10.12
CA ASP A 173 -11.21 51.54 -10.01
C ASP A 173 -11.52 52.13 -11.40
#